data_AF-A0A7C5XKX2-F1
#
_entry.id   AF-A0A7C5XKX2-F1
#
_cell.length_a   1.000
_cell.length_b   1.000
_cell.length_c   1.000
_cell.angle_alpha   90.00
_cell.angle_beta   90.00
_cell.angle_gamma   90.00
#
_symmetry.space_group_name_H-M   'P 1'
#
loop_
_entity.id
_entity.type
_entity.pdbx_description
1 polymer ?
#
loop_
_entity_poly.entity_id
_entity_poly.type
_entity_poly.pdbx_seq_one_letter_code
_entity_poly.pdbx_strand_id
1 'polypeptide(L)'
;MLLGRLLIEELKKLGIRRLCVGRLRCGDYLPQCIAVSLLLGKYVVCGGGYGGRTVLRDDDLEITALTKDGIPCDARLVKPSKCPNPIRIEMPIPSKPHFIIDLTLWGEHTETERNELVEQVLASISVVRRYLWDGNLELSNVPDEFLQYLDKFARGFTNAVVINKGAPRIEGPTVMLDAEGDCVLNEVLINEFSTFIIGGIVDKERRVKGETGRLYRLLGLKVPRCRIELRGSVIGVPDRLNKIIEIILRVLFEGRSLEDSIIMSMSKRDRVNRLFYEMQRASYRVRVGSTTMLVIPKSMIERINWLGATAKEVELALKKSHVIVMDDEEINRYLSLHQARPGPWTHKYVM
;
A
#
# COMPACT_ATOMS: atom_id res chain seq x y z
N MET A 1 -14.26 -4.08 2.60
CA MET A 1 -13.77 -4.38 1.24
C MET A 1 -14.93 -4.36 0.28
N LEU A 2 -14.79 -3.68 -0.87
CA LEU A 2 -15.91 -3.38 -1.75
C LEU A 2 -16.45 -4.63 -2.46
N LEU A 3 -15.57 -5.36 -3.16
CA LEU A 3 -16.00 -6.48 -4.01
C LEU A 3 -16.62 -7.63 -3.19
N GLY A 4 -16.11 -7.90 -1.98
CA GLY A 4 -16.69 -8.89 -1.08
C GLY A 4 -18.10 -8.55 -0.59
N ARG A 5 -18.42 -7.26 -0.38
CA ARG A 5 -19.79 -6.82 -0.04
C ARG A 5 -20.72 -7.01 -1.24
N LEU A 6 -20.28 -6.61 -2.43
CA LEU A 6 -21.04 -6.80 -3.67
C LEU A 6 -21.34 -8.27 -3.95
N LEU A 7 -20.40 -9.18 -3.65
CA LEU A 7 -20.65 -10.62 -3.72
C LEU A 7 -21.76 -11.06 -2.76
N ILE A 8 -21.71 -10.63 -1.49
CA ILE A 8 -22.71 -11.01 -0.49
C ILE A 8 -24.10 -10.54 -0.94
N GLU A 9 -24.23 -9.30 -1.39
CA GLU A 9 -25.49 -8.75 -1.89
C GLU A 9 -26.02 -9.57 -3.06
N GLU A 10 -25.15 -9.96 -4.00
CA GLU A 10 -25.56 -10.74 -5.17
C GLU A 10 -25.95 -12.17 -4.81
N LEU A 11 -25.24 -12.81 -3.87
CA LEU A 11 -25.64 -14.12 -3.34
C LEU A 11 -27.02 -14.07 -2.69
N LYS A 12 -27.29 -13.03 -1.88
CA LYS A 12 -28.60 -12.82 -1.24
C LYS A 12 -29.71 -12.61 -2.27
N LYS A 13 -29.49 -11.81 -3.31
CA LYS A 13 -30.45 -11.61 -4.41
C LYS A 13 -30.79 -12.90 -5.15
N LEU A 14 -29.81 -13.79 -5.31
CA LEU A 14 -30.00 -15.12 -5.92
C LEU A 14 -30.63 -16.14 -4.96
N GLY A 15 -31.01 -15.73 -3.75
CA GLY A 15 -31.61 -16.61 -2.74
C GLY A 15 -30.63 -17.57 -2.07
N ILE A 16 -29.32 -17.35 -2.22
CA ILE A 16 -28.28 -18.17 -1.59
C ILE A 16 -28.06 -17.64 -0.17
N ARG A 17 -28.63 -18.34 0.82
CA ARG A 17 -28.47 -18.04 2.24
C ARG A 17 -27.34 -18.84 2.87
N ARG A 18 -26.96 -19.98 2.28
CA ARG A 18 -25.81 -20.77 2.73
C ARG A 18 -24.89 -21.16 1.59
N LEU A 19 -23.67 -20.62 1.62
CA LEU A 19 -22.60 -20.94 0.68
C LEU A 19 -21.55 -21.83 1.35
N CYS A 20 -21.41 -23.05 0.86
CA CYS A 20 -20.36 -23.96 1.26
C CYS A 20 -19.04 -23.66 0.52
N VAL A 21 -17.94 -23.48 1.24
CA VAL A 21 -16.62 -23.20 0.64
C VAL A 21 -15.57 -24.21 1.07
N GLY A 22 -14.80 -24.71 0.10
CA GLY A 22 -13.63 -25.52 0.39
C GLY A 22 -12.53 -24.70 1.08
N ARG A 23 -11.40 -25.35 1.37
CA ARG A 23 -10.22 -24.66 1.90
C ARG A 23 -9.66 -23.70 0.86
N LEU A 24 -9.87 -22.40 1.07
CA LEU A 24 -9.26 -21.33 0.29
C LEU A 24 -8.09 -20.74 1.06
N ARG A 25 -7.01 -20.40 0.35
CA ARG A 25 -5.91 -19.60 0.91
C ARG A 25 -6.29 -18.13 0.78
N CYS A 26 -7.13 -17.67 1.70
CA CYS A 26 -7.55 -16.28 1.77
C CYS A 26 -6.79 -15.54 2.88
N GLY A 27 -6.52 -14.26 2.64
CA GLY A 27 -6.11 -13.34 3.70
C GLY A 27 -7.32 -12.83 4.50
N ASP A 28 -7.35 -11.53 4.75
CA ASP A 28 -8.12 -10.93 5.85
C ASP A 28 -9.66 -10.99 5.71
N TYR A 29 -10.23 -11.01 4.50
CA TYR A 29 -11.69 -11.03 4.31
C TYR A 29 -12.12 -12.07 3.26
N LEU A 30 -12.77 -13.14 3.73
CA LEU A 30 -13.15 -14.30 2.93
C LEU A 30 -14.06 -13.98 1.73
N PRO A 31 -15.14 -13.17 1.85
CA PRO A 31 -16.01 -12.84 0.71
C PRO A 31 -15.26 -12.13 -0.41
N GLN A 32 -14.33 -11.23 -0.07
CA GLN A 32 -13.47 -10.56 -1.05
C GLN A 32 -12.60 -11.56 -1.82
N CYS A 33 -11.97 -12.49 -1.11
CA CYS A 33 -11.15 -13.54 -1.70
C CYS A 33 -11.97 -14.45 -2.64
N ILE A 34 -13.20 -14.80 -2.25
CA ILE A 34 -14.12 -15.58 -3.10
C ILE A 34 -14.45 -14.78 -4.35
N ALA A 35 -14.82 -13.51 -4.22
CA ALA A 35 -15.20 -12.66 -5.34
C ALA A 35 -14.07 -12.51 -6.37
N VAL A 36 -12.85 -12.22 -5.92
CA VAL A 36 -11.66 -12.19 -6.78
C VAL A 36 -11.44 -13.55 -7.46
N SER A 37 -11.62 -14.65 -6.73
CA SER A 37 -11.43 -16.00 -7.27
C SER A 37 -12.47 -16.38 -8.34
N LEU A 38 -13.70 -15.90 -8.21
CA LEU A 38 -14.75 -16.03 -9.21
C LEU A 38 -14.39 -15.23 -10.47
N LEU A 39 -13.99 -13.96 -10.32
CA LEU A 39 -13.59 -13.11 -11.46
C LEU A 39 -12.39 -13.64 -12.23
N LEU A 40 -11.43 -14.28 -11.54
CA LEU A 40 -10.28 -14.92 -12.18
C LEU A 40 -10.59 -16.31 -12.76
N GLY A 41 -11.85 -16.77 -12.70
CA GLY A 41 -12.26 -18.09 -13.19
C GLY A 41 -11.65 -19.28 -12.44
N LYS A 42 -11.05 -19.04 -11.26
CA LYS A 42 -10.42 -20.10 -10.45
C LYS A 42 -11.47 -21.02 -9.83
N TYR A 43 -12.64 -20.46 -9.53
CA TYR A 43 -13.78 -21.14 -8.94
C TYR A 43 -15.07 -20.66 -9.58
N VAL A 44 -16.13 -21.43 -9.39
CA VAL A 44 -17.51 -21.12 -9.76
C VAL A 44 -18.45 -21.49 -8.62
N VAL A 45 -19.63 -20.87 -8.59
CA VAL A 45 -20.71 -21.24 -7.67
C VAL A 45 -21.55 -22.34 -8.32
N CYS A 46 -21.84 -23.40 -7.57
CA CYS A 46 -22.63 -24.55 -8.01
C CYS A 46 -23.78 -24.79 -7.04
N GLY A 47 -24.93 -25.28 -7.53
CA GLY A 47 -26.05 -25.60 -6.65
C GLY A 47 -25.75 -26.73 -5.64
N GLY A 48 -26.32 -26.59 -4.44
CA GLY A 48 -26.33 -27.61 -3.40
C GLY A 48 -24.97 -27.87 -2.72
N GLY A 49 -24.94 -28.86 -1.84
CA GLY A 49 -23.76 -29.27 -1.09
C GLY A 49 -24.07 -29.43 0.39
N TYR A 50 -23.07 -29.83 1.16
CA TYR A 50 -23.18 -29.99 2.61
C TYR A 50 -22.08 -29.19 3.31
N GLY A 51 -22.49 -28.46 4.34
CA GLY A 51 -21.65 -27.58 5.13
C GLY A 51 -21.52 -28.10 6.54
N GLY A 52 -20.33 -27.94 7.10
CA GLY A 52 -20.05 -28.15 8.51
C GLY A 52 -20.02 -26.82 9.27
N ARG A 53 -18.89 -26.52 9.90
CA ARG A 53 -18.68 -25.32 10.72
C ARG A 53 -18.89 -24.03 9.92
N THR A 54 -19.66 -23.09 10.47
CA THR A 54 -19.76 -21.71 9.97
C THR A 54 -18.40 -21.01 10.07
N VAL A 55 -17.94 -20.48 8.94
CA VAL A 55 -16.70 -19.72 8.81
C VAL A 55 -16.97 -18.22 8.89
N LEU A 56 -18.11 -17.78 8.35
CA LEU A 56 -18.56 -16.39 8.38
C LEU A 56 -20.08 -16.36 8.39
N ARG A 57 -20.66 -15.40 9.12
CA ARG A 57 -22.08 -15.08 9.07
C ARG A 57 -22.23 -13.59 8.80
N ASP A 58 -23.07 -13.23 7.84
CA ASP A 58 -23.43 -11.87 7.46
C ASP A 58 -24.95 -11.78 7.35
N ASP A 59 -25.58 -11.34 8.44
CA ASP A 59 -27.04 -11.32 8.60
C ASP A 59 -27.66 -12.71 8.35
N ASP A 60 -28.47 -12.86 7.30
CA ASP A 60 -29.11 -14.11 6.89
C ASP A 60 -28.26 -15.00 5.97
N LEU A 61 -27.04 -14.57 5.63
CA LEU A 61 -26.09 -15.35 4.83
C LEU A 61 -25.02 -16.02 5.71
N GLU A 62 -24.83 -17.32 5.50
CA GLU A 62 -23.82 -18.14 6.14
C GLU A 62 -22.82 -18.69 5.11
N ILE A 63 -21.54 -18.49 5.37
CA ILE A 63 -20.47 -19.19 4.65
C ILE A 63 -19.95 -20.30 5.56
N THR A 64 -20.04 -21.55 5.11
CA THR A 64 -19.66 -22.73 5.89
C THR A 64 -18.51 -23.48 5.24
N ALA A 65 -17.76 -24.24 6.03
CA ALA A 65 -16.76 -25.15 5.49
C ALA A 65 -17.45 -26.30 4.74
N LEU A 66 -17.07 -26.53 3.49
CA LEU A 66 -17.60 -27.62 2.67
C LEU A 66 -17.21 -28.98 3.26
N THR A 67 -18.20 -29.86 3.44
CA THR A 67 -18.07 -31.23 3.95
C THR A 67 -18.80 -32.22 3.05
N LYS A 68 -18.66 -33.53 3.33
CA LYS A 68 -19.37 -34.58 2.58
C LYS A 68 -20.82 -34.73 3.04
N ASP A 69 -21.04 -34.50 4.32
CA ASP A 69 -22.28 -34.63 5.08
C ASP A 69 -22.40 -33.43 6.04
N GLY A 70 -23.62 -33.14 6.50
CA GLY A 70 -23.89 -32.00 7.38
C GLY A 70 -25.13 -31.23 6.98
N ILE A 71 -25.11 -29.92 7.20
CA ILE A 71 -26.27 -29.06 6.92
C ILE A 71 -26.29 -28.75 5.40
N PRO A 72 -27.42 -28.95 4.71
CA PRO A 72 -27.53 -28.56 3.30
C PRO A 72 -27.19 -27.09 3.08
N CYS A 73 -26.39 -26.83 2.05
CA CYS A 73 -26.12 -25.51 1.51
C CYS A 73 -26.96 -25.26 0.26
N ASP A 74 -27.38 -24.02 0.02
CA ASP A 74 -28.05 -23.63 -1.23
C ASP A 74 -27.07 -23.70 -2.40
N ALA A 75 -25.81 -23.35 -2.14
CA ALA A 75 -24.74 -23.41 -3.12
C ALA A 75 -23.38 -23.79 -2.51
N ARG A 76 -22.44 -24.17 -3.37
CA ARG A 76 -21.04 -24.46 -3.03
C ARG A 76 -20.08 -23.81 -4.01
N LEU A 77 -18.93 -23.38 -3.50
CA LEU A 77 -17.82 -22.89 -4.31
C LEU A 77 -16.87 -24.03 -4.68
N VAL A 78 -16.72 -24.29 -5.97
CA VAL A 78 -15.90 -25.41 -6.50
C VAL A 78 -15.09 -24.98 -7.72
N LYS A 79 -14.13 -25.80 -8.13
CA LYS A 79 -13.43 -25.59 -9.41
C LYS A 79 -14.41 -25.74 -10.59
N PRO A 80 -14.22 -25.02 -11.70
CA PRO A 80 -15.10 -25.11 -12.88
C PRO A 80 -15.35 -26.56 -13.34
N SER A 81 -14.32 -27.40 -13.36
CA SER A 81 -14.43 -28.82 -13.76
C SER A 81 -15.32 -29.69 -12.86
N LYS A 82 -15.76 -29.18 -11.70
CA LYS A 82 -16.62 -29.89 -10.74
C LYS A 82 -18.06 -29.37 -10.72
N CYS A 83 -18.41 -28.45 -11.62
CA CYS A 83 -19.76 -27.93 -11.73
C CYS A 83 -20.18 -27.86 -13.21
N PRO A 84 -20.98 -28.82 -13.71
CA PRO A 84 -21.42 -28.79 -15.11
C PRO A 84 -22.31 -27.57 -15.42
N ASN A 85 -23.13 -27.14 -14.45
CA ASN A 85 -24.08 -26.03 -14.59
C ASN A 85 -23.80 -24.99 -13.49
N PRO A 86 -22.82 -24.09 -13.68
CA PRO A 86 -22.50 -23.06 -12.69
C PRO A 86 -23.63 -22.02 -12.61
N ILE A 87 -23.91 -21.58 -11.38
CA ILE A 87 -24.76 -20.42 -11.11
C ILE A 87 -23.97 -19.18 -11.51
N ARG A 88 -24.53 -18.39 -12.42
CA ARG A 88 -23.92 -17.14 -12.87
C ARG A 88 -24.09 -16.08 -11.79
N ILE A 89 -22.97 -15.55 -11.30
CA ILE A 89 -22.95 -14.45 -10.34
C ILE A 89 -22.62 -13.16 -11.09
N GLU A 90 -23.58 -12.26 -11.21
CA GLU A 90 -23.42 -10.98 -11.92
C GLU A 90 -23.13 -9.83 -10.94
N MET A 91 -21.89 -9.75 -10.46
CA MET A 91 -21.50 -8.65 -9.59
C MET A 91 -21.22 -7.38 -10.41
N PRO A 92 -21.65 -6.19 -9.96
CA PRO A 92 -21.22 -4.93 -10.57
C PRO A 92 -19.74 -4.72 -10.28
N ILE A 93 -18.88 -4.95 -11.26
CA ILE A 93 -17.42 -4.88 -11.08
C ILE A 93 -17.00 -3.40 -11.00
N PRO A 94 -16.33 -2.96 -9.91
CA PRO A 94 -15.89 -1.57 -9.80
C PRO A 94 -14.76 -1.28 -10.78
N SER A 95 -14.91 -0.23 -11.58
CA SER A 95 -13.86 0.29 -12.45
C SER A 95 -12.95 1.32 -11.75
N LYS A 96 -13.37 1.82 -10.58
CA LYS A 96 -12.70 2.87 -9.82
C LYS A 96 -12.48 2.48 -8.35
N PRO A 97 -11.42 3.01 -7.69
CA PRO A 97 -10.32 3.79 -8.27
C PRO A 97 -9.49 2.95 -9.27
N HIS A 98 -8.85 3.64 -10.20
CA HIS A 98 -7.98 3.03 -11.21
C HIS A 98 -6.52 3.43 -10.94
N PHE A 99 -5.64 2.46 -10.84
CA PHE A 99 -4.21 2.67 -10.64
C PHE A 99 -3.47 2.34 -11.92
N ILE A 100 -2.66 3.29 -12.40
CA ILE A 100 -1.86 3.10 -13.61
C ILE A 100 -0.39 3.11 -13.21
N ILE A 101 0.32 2.02 -13.48
CA ILE A 101 1.77 1.96 -13.37
C ILE A 101 2.34 2.12 -14.78
N ASP A 102 3.08 3.20 -15.02
CA ASP A 102 3.69 3.46 -16.32
C ASP A 102 5.12 2.93 -16.40
N LEU A 103 5.41 2.17 -17.46
CA LEU A 103 6.69 1.48 -17.67
C LEU A 103 7.58 2.13 -18.76
N THR A 104 7.32 3.39 -19.14
CA THR A 104 8.09 4.10 -20.19
C THR A 104 9.59 4.10 -19.90
N LEU A 105 9.99 4.19 -18.62
CA LEU A 105 11.39 4.22 -18.20
C LEU A 105 12.00 2.82 -17.96
N TRP A 106 11.29 1.73 -18.32
CA TRP A 106 11.77 0.36 -18.11
C TRP A 106 13.20 0.12 -18.61
N GLY A 107 13.52 0.62 -19.80
CA GLY A 107 14.82 0.42 -20.44
C GLY A 107 16.01 1.02 -19.68
N GLU A 108 15.75 1.95 -18.76
CA GLU A 108 16.79 2.66 -18.00
C GLU A 108 17.16 1.98 -16.67
N HIS A 109 16.31 1.08 -16.19
CA HIS A 109 16.56 0.30 -14.97
C HIS A 109 17.68 -0.72 -15.18
N THR A 110 18.48 -0.94 -14.15
CA THR A 110 19.41 -2.08 -14.09
C THR A 110 18.65 -3.41 -13.94
N GLU A 111 19.31 -4.54 -14.16
CA GLU A 111 18.67 -5.86 -13.99
C GLU A 111 18.11 -6.05 -12.57
N THR A 112 18.85 -5.59 -11.55
CA THR A 112 18.38 -5.60 -10.15
C THR A 112 17.10 -4.79 -9.99
N GLU A 113 17.04 -3.60 -10.57
CA GLU A 113 15.90 -2.69 -10.47
C GLU A 113 14.69 -3.21 -11.26
N ARG A 114 14.90 -3.83 -12.43
CA ARG A 114 13.88 -4.53 -13.21
C ARG A 114 13.23 -5.66 -12.42
N ASN A 115 14.04 -6.49 -11.76
CA ASN A 115 13.55 -7.56 -10.88
C ASN A 115 12.70 -6.99 -9.74
N GLU A 116 13.19 -5.94 -9.06
CA GLU A 116 12.45 -5.30 -7.97
C GLU A 116 11.15 -4.63 -8.45
N LEU A 117 11.13 -4.02 -9.63
CA LEU A 117 9.92 -3.44 -10.21
C LEU A 117 8.85 -4.50 -10.48
N VAL A 118 9.24 -5.66 -11.01
CA VAL A 118 8.33 -6.79 -11.25
C VAL A 118 7.77 -7.33 -9.93
N GLU A 119 8.61 -7.46 -8.89
CA GLU A 119 8.17 -7.82 -7.54
C GLU A 119 7.16 -6.81 -6.97
N GLN A 120 7.41 -5.51 -7.15
CA GLN A 120 6.50 -4.45 -6.72
C GLN A 120 5.17 -4.47 -7.48
N VAL A 121 5.16 -4.78 -8.77
CA VAL A 121 3.93 -4.96 -9.56
C VAL A 121 3.13 -6.15 -9.05
N LEU A 122 3.76 -7.32 -8.84
CA LEU A 122 3.10 -8.51 -8.30
C LEU A 122 2.53 -8.27 -6.90
N ALA A 123 3.27 -7.55 -6.06
CA ALA A 123 2.79 -7.11 -4.76
C ALA A 123 1.61 -6.13 -4.88
N SER A 124 1.62 -5.24 -5.88
CA SER A 124 0.53 -4.29 -6.14
C SER A 124 -0.77 -5.01 -6.51
N ILE A 125 -0.71 -6.06 -7.34
CA ILE A 125 -1.86 -6.92 -7.65
C ILE A 125 -2.45 -7.51 -6.36
N SER A 126 -1.59 -8.02 -5.48
CA SER A 126 -2.01 -8.59 -4.19
C SER A 126 -2.66 -7.54 -3.28
N VAL A 127 -2.13 -6.31 -3.26
CA VAL A 127 -2.70 -5.19 -2.50
C VAL A 127 -4.07 -4.80 -3.03
N VAL A 128 -4.22 -4.62 -4.35
CA VAL A 128 -5.49 -4.28 -4.99
C VAL A 128 -6.56 -5.33 -4.69
N ARG A 129 -6.23 -6.62 -4.79
CA ARG A 129 -7.15 -7.74 -4.50
C ARG A 129 -7.72 -7.75 -3.08
N ARG A 130 -7.08 -7.07 -2.11
CA ARG A 130 -7.63 -6.93 -0.75
C ARG A 130 -8.88 -6.07 -0.69
N TYR A 131 -9.08 -5.15 -1.65
CA TYR A 131 -10.18 -4.18 -1.64
C TYR A 131 -11.07 -4.28 -2.89
N LEU A 132 -10.44 -4.52 -4.04
CA LEU A 132 -10.98 -4.43 -5.40
C LEU A 132 -10.64 -5.71 -6.21
N TRP A 133 -10.35 -5.61 -7.50
CA TRP A 133 -9.88 -6.72 -8.34
C TRP A 133 -8.82 -6.23 -9.34
N ASP A 134 -8.20 -7.16 -10.07
CA ASP A 134 -7.03 -6.89 -10.91
C ASP A 134 -7.26 -5.82 -11.98
N GLY A 135 -8.46 -5.72 -12.55
CA GLY A 135 -8.76 -4.73 -13.58
C GLY A 135 -8.84 -3.29 -13.06
N ASN A 136 -8.68 -3.05 -11.76
CA ASN A 136 -8.40 -1.72 -11.21
C ASN A 136 -6.92 -1.33 -11.32
N LEU A 137 -6.07 -2.20 -11.85
CA LEU A 137 -4.65 -1.95 -12.10
C LEU A 137 -4.38 -2.04 -13.61
N GLU A 138 -3.79 -0.99 -14.16
CA GLU A 138 -3.26 -0.95 -15.53
C GLU A 138 -1.75 -0.83 -15.49
N LEU A 139 -1.08 -1.60 -16.35
CA LEU A 139 0.30 -1.37 -16.74
C LEU A 139 0.29 -0.72 -18.12
N SER A 140 0.91 0.45 -18.24
CA SER A 140 0.97 1.23 -19.49
C SER A 140 2.39 1.27 -20.04
N ASN A 141 2.51 1.51 -21.35
CA ASN A 141 3.76 1.44 -22.10
C ASN A 141 4.56 0.15 -21.85
N VAL A 142 3.86 -0.99 -21.73
CA VAL A 142 4.47 -2.26 -21.32
C VAL A 142 5.40 -2.81 -22.42
N PRO A 143 6.71 -2.96 -22.16
CA PRO A 143 7.61 -3.58 -23.12
C PRO A 143 7.50 -5.11 -23.06
N ASP A 144 7.82 -5.78 -24.17
CA ASP A 144 7.78 -7.25 -24.24
C ASP A 144 8.76 -7.90 -23.24
N GLU A 145 9.90 -7.26 -22.97
CA GLU A 145 10.85 -7.73 -21.95
C GLU A 145 10.21 -7.77 -20.56
N PHE A 146 9.40 -6.78 -20.18
CA PHE A 146 8.71 -6.80 -18.89
C PHE A 146 7.79 -8.02 -18.76
N LEU A 147 7.06 -8.37 -19.82
CA LEU A 147 6.17 -9.54 -19.83
C LEU A 147 6.95 -10.85 -19.67
N GLN A 148 8.16 -10.94 -20.23
CA GLN A 148 9.04 -12.09 -20.04
C GLN A 148 9.51 -12.22 -18.58
N TYR A 149 9.86 -11.09 -17.94
CA TYR A 149 10.18 -11.09 -16.51
C TYR A 149 8.96 -11.48 -15.68
N LEU A 150 7.79 -10.94 -15.98
CA LEU A 150 6.57 -11.26 -15.25
C LEU A 150 6.25 -12.77 -15.30
N ASP A 151 6.36 -13.41 -16.47
CA ASP A 151 6.17 -14.86 -16.62
C ASP A 151 7.25 -15.67 -15.87
N LYS A 152 8.52 -15.22 -15.92
CA LYS A 152 9.62 -15.85 -15.19
C LYS A 152 9.39 -15.85 -13.68
N PHE A 153 8.99 -14.70 -13.12
CA PHE A 153 8.81 -14.52 -11.67
C PHE A 153 7.50 -15.11 -11.16
N ALA A 154 6.46 -15.14 -11.99
CA ALA A 154 5.11 -15.53 -11.58
C ALA A 154 4.52 -16.58 -12.53
N ARG A 155 5.30 -17.62 -12.87
CA ARG A 155 4.85 -18.67 -13.79
C ARG A 155 3.55 -19.32 -13.31
N GLY A 156 2.53 -19.29 -14.16
CA GLY A 156 1.19 -19.81 -13.84
C GLY A 156 0.37 -18.92 -12.89
N PHE A 157 0.82 -17.69 -12.61
CA PHE A 157 0.05 -16.73 -11.83
C PHE A 157 -1.07 -16.12 -12.67
N THR A 158 -2.29 -16.61 -12.46
CA THR A 158 -3.48 -16.02 -13.07
C THR A 158 -3.74 -14.63 -12.52
N ASN A 159 -3.81 -13.66 -13.42
CA ASN A 159 -4.21 -12.29 -13.16
C ASN A 159 -5.03 -11.74 -14.34
N ALA A 160 -5.74 -10.64 -14.09
CA ALA A 160 -6.52 -9.92 -15.09
C ALA A 160 -6.18 -8.42 -15.08
N VAL A 161 -4.90 -8.10 -14.85
CA VAL A 161 -4.38 -6.73 -14.91
C VAL A 161 -4.54 -6.22 -16.33
N VAL A 162 -4.92 -4.95 -16.48
CA VAL A 162 -5.02 -4.32 -17.80
C VAL A 162 -3.61 -4.09 -18.33
N ILE A 163 -3.25 -4.75 -19.44
CA ILE A 163 -1.96 -4.58 -20.11
C ILE A 163 -2.15 -3.69 -21.34
N ASN A 164 -1.54 -2.52 -21.32
CA ASN A 164 -1.60 -1.54 -22.40
C ASN A 164 -0.17 -1.28 -22.94
N LYS A 165 0.05 -1.59 -24.22
CA LYS A 165 1.35 -1.35 -24.89
C LYS A 165 1.60 0.13 -25.23
N GLY A 166 0.56 0.97 -25.17
CA GLY A 166 0.67 2.40 -25.45
C GLY A 166 0.57 3.27 -24.20
N ALA A 167 0.39 4.57 -24.43
CA ALA A 167 0.21 5.57 -23.41
C ALA A 167 -0.95 5.24 -22.45
N PRO A 168 -0.87 5.70 -21.18
CA PRO A 168 -1.87 5.44 -20.17
C PRO A 168 -3.25 5.95 -20.59
N ARG A 169 -4.30 5.17 -20.32
CA ARG A 169 -5.69 5.59 -20.57
C ARG A 169 -6.19 6.44 -19.41
N ILE A 170 -6.36 7.73 -19.67
CA ILE A 170 -6.76 8.71 -18.66
C ILE A 170 -8.26 8.96 -18.78
N GLU A 171 -9.01 8.55 -17.77
CA GLU A 171 -10.47 8.72 -17.71
C GLU A 171 -10.91 9.36 -16.40
N GLY A 172 -11.57 10.51 -16.48
CA GLY A 172 -12.08 11.25 -15.32
C GLY A 172 -10.97 11.94 -14.49
N PRO A 173 -11.31 12.39 -13.26
CA PRO A 173 -10.37 13.07 -12.38
C PRO A 173 -9.13 12.22 -12.11
N THR A 174 -7.96 12.74 -12.51
CA THR A 174 -6.69 12.01 -12.50
C THR A 174 -5.59 12.81 -11.83
N VAL A 175 -4.70 12.13 -11.12
CA VAL A 175 -3.50 12.70 -10.50
C VAL A 175 -2.28 11.83 -10.81
N MET A 176 -1.12 12.46 -11.01
CA MET A 176 0.17 11.76 -11.00
C MET A 176 0.82 11.89 -9.63
N LEU A 177 1.23 10.76 -9.06
CA LEU A 177 1.94 10.71 -7.79
C LEU A 177 3.42 10.95 -8.04
N ASP A 178 3.95 12.00 -7.43
CA ASP A 178 5.29 12.48 -7.63
C ASP A 178 5.81 13.12 -6.35
N ALA A 179 6.91 12.61 -5.79
CA ALA A 179 7.52 13.14 -4.57
C ALA A 179 7.98 14.62 -4.71
N GLU A 180 8.22 15.08 -5.93
CA GLU A 180 8.60 16.46 -6.27
C GLU A 180 7.44 17.25 -6.88
N GLY A 181 6.20 16.71 -6.84
CA GLY A 181 5.01 17.39 -7.34
C GLY A 181 4.63 18.63 -6.52
N ASP A 182 3.96 19.59 -7.14
CA ASP A 182 3.69 20.90 -6.53
C ASP A 182 2.53 20.89 -5.53
N CYS A 183 1.55 19.99 -5.69
CA CYS A 183 0.44 19.82 -4.73
C CYS A 183 0.77 18.79 -3.65
N VAL A 184 0.22 18.98 -2.45
CA VAL A 184 0.25 17.96 -1.38
C VAL A 184 -1.05 17.18 -1.43
N LEU A 185 -0.95 15.87 -1.64
CA LEU A 185 -2.11 14.99 -1.62
C LEU A 185 -2.65 14.87 -0.19
N ASN A 186 -3.96 15.06 -0.03
CA ASN A 186 -4.69 14.88 1.23
C ASN A 186 -5.91 13.98 1.00
N GLU A 187 -6.64 13.68 2.07
CA GLU A 187 -7.80 12.78 2.04
C GLU A 187 -8.93 13.32 1.16
N VAL A 188 -9.14 14.65 1.13
CA VAL A 188 -10.15 15.27 0.27
C VAL A 188 -9.82 15.02 -1.20
N LEU A 189 -8.58 15.34 -1.61
CA LEU A 189 -8.10 15.11 -2.96
C LEU A 189 -8.13 13.62 -3.35
N ILE A 190 -7.77 12.71 -2.43
CA ILE A 190 -7.84 11.26 -2.66
C ILE A 190 -9.28 10.83 -3.01
N ASN A 191 -10.30 11.41 -2.37
CA ASN A 191 -11.70 11.11 -2.67
C ASN A 191 -12.20 11.76 -3.96
N GLU A 192 -11.60 12.86 -4.41
CA GLU A 192 -11.94 13.54 -5.66
C GLU A 192 -11.35 12.84 -6.89
N PHE A 193 -10.16 12.25 -6.77
CA PHE A 193 -9.50 11.55 -7.87
C PHE A 193 -10.05 10.13 -8.05
N SER A 194 -10.35 9.77 -9.30
CA SER A 194 -10.70 8.39 -9.66
C SER A 194 -9.56 7.59 -10.26
N THR A 195 -8.48 8.27 -10.67
CA THR A 195 -7.34 7.64 -11.34
C THR A 195 -6.02 8.16 -10.78
N PHE A 196 -5.11 7.24 -10.46
CA PHE A 196 -3.80 7.53 -9.87
C PHE A 196 -2.71 6.96 -10.77
N ILE A 197 -1.91 7.84 -11.36
CA ILE A 197 -0.74 7.47 -12.17
C ILE A 197 0.49 7.41 -11.27
N ILE A 198 1.21 6.30 -11.34
CA ILE A 198 2.44 6.04 -10.59
C ILE A 198 3.51 5.65 -11.60
N GLY A 199 4.68 6.30 -11.56
CA GLY A 199 5.80 5.87 -12.38
C GLY A 199 6.34 4.53 -11.88
N GLY A 200 6.55 3.57 -12.78
CA GLY A 200 7.27 2.33 -12.50
C GLY A 200 8.77 2.60 -12.40
N ILE A 201 9.17 3.38 -11.39
CA ILE A 201 10.54 3.87 -11.16
C ILE A 201 11.09 3.20 -9.90
N VAL A 202 12.31 2.65 -9.98
CA VAL A 202 12.99 2.00 -8.85
C VAL A 202 14.39 2.58 -8.68
N ASP A 203 14.55 3.44 -7.68
CA ASP A 203 15.80 4.18 -7.40
C ASP A 203 16.67 3.49 -6.34
N LYS A 204 17.07 2.25 -6.62
CA LYS A 204 17.83 1.44 -5.64
C LYS A 204 19.32 1.67 -5.74
N GLU A 205 19.87 1.54 -6.94
CA GLU A 205 21.31 1.61 -7.19
C GLU A 205 21.72 3.04 -7.53
N ARG A 206 20.85 3.76 -8.24
CA ARG A 206 21.02 5.18 -8.57
C ARG A 206 19.78 5.95 -8.13
N ARG A 207 19.98 6.98 -7.31
CA ARG A 207 18.90 7.93 -6.98
C ARG A 207 18.99 9.10 -7.95
N VAL A 208 18.09 9.15 -8.91
CA VAL A 208 18.06 10.21 -9.91
C VAL A 208 16.92 11.15 -9.55
N LYS A 209 17.25 12.42 -9.28
CA LYS A 209 16.23 13.42 -8.97
C LYS A 209 15.43 13.77 -10.23
N GLY A 210 14.13 14.00 -10.06
CA GLY A 210 13.25 14.48 -11.12
C GLY A 210 12.84 13.44 -12.19
N GLU A 211 13.03 12.13 -11.96
CA GLU A 211 12.60 11.11 -12.93
C GLU A 211 11.11 11.07 -13.16
N THR A 212 10.31 11.14 -12.09
CA THR A 212 8.85 11.21 -12.19
C THR A 212 8.41 12.47 -12.95
N GLY A 213 9.07 13.61 -12.73
CA GLY A 213 8.84 14.83 -13.50
C GLY A 213 9.26 14.70 -14.97
N ARG A 214 10.31 13.94 -15.28
CA ARG A 214 10.70 13.62 -16.66
C ARG A 214 9.68 12.70 -17.32
N LEU A 215 9.24 11.64 -16.65
CA LEU A 215 8.20 10.74 -17.10
C LEU A 215 6.92 11.51 -17.42
N TYR A 216 6.48 12.41 -16.53
CA TYR A 216 5.34 13.28 -16.74
C TYR A 216 5.43 14.06 -18.07
N ARG A 217 6.61 14.59 -18.40
CA ARG A 217 6.86 15.31 -19.67
C ARG A 217 6.87 14.38 -20.88
N LEU A 218 7.51 13.21 -20.76
CA LEU A 218 7.58 12.22 -21.85
C LEU A 218 6.19 11.72 -22.25
N LEU A 219 5.31 11.52 -21.27
CA LEU A 219 3.92 11.13 -21.46
C LEU A 219 3.02 12.29 -21.92
N GLY A 220 3.53 13.53 -21.94
CA GLY A 220 2.74 14.71 -22.32
C GLY A 220 1.56 14.99 -21.39
N LEU A 221 1.67 14.60 -20.12
CA LEU A 221 0.58 14.70 -19.15
C LEU A 221 0.23 16.15 -18.83
N LYS A 222 -1.06 16.39 -18.54
CA LYS A 222 -1.63 17.68 -18.14
C LYS A 222 -2.54 17.50 -16.92
N VAL A 223 -2.07 16.73 -15.94
CA VAL A 223 -2.80 16.41 -14.71
C VAL A 223 -2.03 16.94 -13.49
N PRO A 224 -2.68 17.19 -12.35
CA PRO A 224 -1.96 17.57 -11.13
C PRO A 224 -0.86 16.57 -10.78
N ARG A 225 0.32 17.07 -10.39
CA ARG A 225 1.43 16.29 -9.83
C ARG A 225 1.43 16.49 -8.32
N CYS A 226 0.97 15.49 -7.57
CA CYS A 226 0.90 15.60 -6.11
C CYS A 226 1.90 14.68 -5.41
N ARG A 227 2.51 15.21 -4.36
CA ARG A 227 3.35 14.46 -3.42
C ARG A 227 2.54 14.02 -2.21
N ILE A 228 2.87 12.85 -1.67
CA ILE A 228 2.34 12.39 -0.38
C ILE A 228 3.33 12.81 0.70
N GLU A 229 2.85 13.46 1.74
CA GLU A 229 3.68 13.91 2.86
C GLU A 229 3.20 13.30 4.17
N LEU A 230 4.14 13.09 5.08
CA LEU A 230 3.88 12.76 6.47
C LEU A 230 4.36 13.92 7.35
N ARG A 231 3.41 14.68 7.89
CA ARG A 231 3.66 15.90 8.70
C ARG A 231 4.59 16.90 7.99
N GLY A 232 4.31 17.23 6.74
CA GLY A 232 5.04 18.25 5.98
C GLY A 232 6.34 17.77 5.33
N SER A 233 6.56 16.45 5.22
CA SER A 233 7.78 15.90 4.61
C SER A 233 7.52 14.58 3.90
N VAL A 234 8.15 14.40 2.75
CA VAL A 234 8.18 13.12 2.02
C VAL A 234 9.09 12.08 2.70
N ILE A 235 9.94 12.48 3.65
CA ILE A 235 10.84 11.55 4.35
C ILE A 235 10.03 10.60 5.24
N GLY A 236 10.24 9.29 5.04
CA GLY A 236 9.51 8.23 5.73
C GLY A 236 8.23 7.80 5.02
N VAL A 237 7.82 8.49 3.96
CA VAL A 237 6.73 8.00 3.09
C VAL A 237 7.28 6.85 2.26
N PRO A 238 6.64 5.66 2.25
CA PRO A 238 7.07 4.55 1.41
C PRO A 238 7.16 4.95 -0.06
N ASP A 239 8.21 4.52 -0.76
CA ASP A 239 8.43 4.77 -2.19
C ASP A 239 7.95 3.61 -3.09
N ARG A 240 7.75 2.43 -2.51
CA ARG A 240 7.32 1.24 -3.25
C ARG A 240 5.90 1.35 -3.79
N LEU A 241 5.69 0.96 -5.05
CA LEU A 241 4.41 1.04 -5.77
C LEU A 241 3.25 0.43 -4.97
N ASN A 242 3.45 -0.79 -4.47
CA ASN A 242 2.42 -1.51 -3.73
C ASN A 242 2.07 -0.83 -2.40
N LYS A 243 3.01 -0.08 -1.80
CA LYS A 243 2.79 0.67 -0.56
C LYS A 243 2.08 1.99 -0.81
N ILE A 244 2.41 2.68 -1.90
CA ILE A 244 1.67 3.87 -2.34
C ILE A 244 0.20 3.53 -2.63
N ILE A 245 -0.05 2.43 -3.36
CA ILE A 245 -1.40 1.94 -3.64
C ILE A 245 -2.12 1.54 -2.33
N GLU A 246 -1.42 0.86 -1.42
CA GLU A 246 -1.96 0.49 -0.10
C GLU A 246 -2.42 1.72 0.71
N ILE A 247 -1.62 2.80 0.73
CA ILE A 247 -1.96 4.04 1.44
C ILE A 247 -3.28 4.61 0.91
N ILE A 248 -3.43 4.73 -0.41
CA ILE A 248 -4.64 5.28 -1.03
C ILE A 248 -5.86 4.39 -0.74
N LEU A 249 -5.71 3.06 -0.89
CA LEU A 249 -6.82 2.13 -0.65
C LEU A 249 -7.27 2.12 0.81
N ARG A 250 -6.37 2.30 1.78
CA ARG A 250 -6.74 2.43 3.20
C ARG A 250 -7.57 3.69 3.46
N VAL A 251 -7.18 4.82 2.87
CA VAL A 251 -7.96 6.07 2.98
C VAL A 251 -9.36 5.86 2.40
N LEU A 252 -9.45 5.34 1.18
CA LEU A 252 -10.73 5.18 0.47
C LEU A 252 -11.67 4.15 1.10
N PHE A 253 -11.16 3.01 1.58
CA PHE A 253 -12.00 1.87 1.94
C PHE A 253 -11.98 1.50 3.43
N GLU A 254 -11.02 1.99 4.20
CA GLU A 254 -10.97 1.79 5.66
C GLU A 254 -11.35 3.05 6.44
N GLY A 255 -11.50 4.20 5.77
CA GLY A 255 -11.78 5.49 6.41
C GLY A 255 -10.64 5.95 7.32
N ARG A 256 -9.41 5.47 7.07
CA ARG A 256 -8.21 5.87 7.83
C ARG A 256 -7.72 7.24 7.37
N SER A 257 -7.09 7.98 8.29
CA SER A 257 -6.36 9.19 7.91
C SER A 257 -5.18 8.83 6.98
N LEU A 258 -4.74 9.80 6.19
CA LEU A 258 -3.56 9.65 5.33
C LEU A 258 -2.31 9.42 6.19
N GLU A 259 -2.18 10.12 7.32
CA GLU A 259 -1.08 9.93 8.28
C GLU A 259 -1.03 8.49 8.80
N ASP A 260 -2.14 7.96 9.32
CA ASP A 260 -2.20 6.58 9.83
C ASP A 260 -1.91 5.57 8.71
N SER A 261 -2.46 5.80 7.52
CA SER A 261 -2.27 4.94 6.36
C SER A 261 -0.80 4.87 5.92
N ILE A 262 -0.09 5.99 5.95
CA ILE A 262 1.36 6.04 5.71
C ILE A 262 2.09 5.24 6.78
N ILE A 263 1.85 5.51 8.07
CA ILE A 263 2.54 4.85 9.20
C ILE A 263 2.34 3.32 9.14
N MET A 264 1.10 2.85 8.90
CA MET A 264 0.77 1.44 8.78
C MET A 264 1.45 0.76 7.58
N SER A 265 1.75 1.52 6.53
CA SER A 265 2.35 1.01 5.31
C SER A 265 3.89 1.01 5.34
N MET A 266 4.49 1.73 6.30
CA MET A 266 5.94 1.84 6.45
C MET A 266 6.63 0.50 6.67
N SER A 267 7.72 0.29 5.94
CA SER A 267 8.73 -0.71 6.27
C SER A 267 9.59 -0.24 7.46
N LYS A 268 10.37 -1.18 8.02
CA LYS A 268 11.42 -0.86 8.99
C LYS A 268 12.36 0.25 8.50
N ARG A 269 12.71 0.24 7.21
CA ARG A 269 13.61 1.24 6.61
C ARG A 269 12.98 2.63 6.65
N ASP A 270 11.70 2.74 6.32
CA ASP A 270 10.96 4.00 6.27
C ASP A 270 10.85 4.62 7.67
N ARG A 271 10.47 3.79 8.67
CA ARG A 271 10.40 4.18 10.08
C ARG A 271 11.74 4.70 10.59
N VAL A 272 12.82 3.95 10.36
CA VAL A 272 14.17 4.33 10.80
C VAL A 272 14.64 5.62 10.12
N ASN A 273 14.41 5.78 8.81
CA ASN A 273 14.78 6.99 8.08
C ASN A 273 13.98 8.21 8.58
N ARG A 274 12.70 8.03 8.90
CA ARG A 274 11.89 9.08 9.50
C ARG A 274 12.40 9.48 10.88
N LEU A 275 12.62 8.51 11.77
CA LEU A 275 13.15 8.78 13.10
C LEU A 275 14.52 9.48 13.04
N PHE A 276 15.42 9.00 12.18
CA PHE A 276 16.72 9.63 11.95
C PHE A 276 16.56 11.13 11.61
N TYR A 277 15.65 11.45 10.69
CA TYR A 277 15.40 12.81 10.25
C TYR A 277 14.79 13.68 11.37
N GLU A 278 13.83 13.15 12.11
CA GLU A 278 13.22 13.83 13.26
C GLU A 278 14.25 14.08 14.37
N MET A 279 15.05 13.07 14.74
CA MET A 279 16.07 13.16 15.78
C MET A 279 17.11 14.22 15.47
N GLN A 280 17.66 14.24 14.24
CA GLN A 280 18.66 15.26 13.88
C GLN A 280 18.10 16.67 14.00
N ARG A 281 16.85 16.90 13.59
CA ARG A 281 16.22 18.23 13.64
C ARG A 281 15.71 18.63 15.02
N ALA A 282 15.35 17.66 15.86
CA ALA A 282 14.91 17.87 17.23
C ALA A 282 16.07 18.04 18.23
N SER A 283 17.26 17.53 17.90
CA SER A 283 18.42 17.55 18.78
C SER A 283 18.90 18.95 19.15
N TYR A 284 19.33 19.11 20.40
CA TYR A 284 20.11 20.24 20.86
C TYR A 284 21.54 20.13 20.35
N ARG A 285 22.13 21.27 20.01
CA ARG A 285 23.56 21.40 19.72
C ARG A 285 24.27 21.79 21.02
N VAL A 286 24.99 20.87 21.62
CA VAL A 286 25.71 21.08 22.89
C VAL A 286 27.20 21.24 22.62
N ARG A 287 27.80 22.31 23.15
CA ARG A 287 29.23 22.58 23.02
C ARG A 287 29.98 22.01 24.22
N VAL A 288 30.88 21.06 23.96
CA VAL A 288 31.76 20.45 24.95
C VAL A 288 33.20 20.72 24.52
N GLY A 289 33.84 21.71 25.15
CA GLY A 289 35.15 22.22 24.74
C GLY A 289 35.13 22.79 23.31
N SER A 290 35.92 22.19 22.42
CA SER A 290 36.00 22.55 21.00
C SER A 290 34.99 21.80 20.11
N THR A 291 34.29 20.79 20.63
CA THR A 291 33.39 19.94 19.85
C THR A 291 31.94 20.33 20.06
N THR A 292 31.12 20.20 19.01
CA THR A 292 29.66 20.29 19.10
C THR A 292 29.07 18.90 18.91
N MET A 293 28.25 18.46 19.85
CA MET A 293 27.51 17.21 19.77
C MET A 293 26.01 17.46 19.63
N LEU A 294 25.32 16.53 18.97
CA LEU A 294 23.86 16.52 18.90
C LEU A 294 23.31 15.69 20.04
N VAL A 295 22.42 16.27 20.82
CA VAL A 295 21.91 15.66 22.05
C VAL A 295 20.39 15.71 22.09
N ILE A 296 19.75 14.61 22.51
CA ILE A 296 18.31 14.55 22.77
C ILE A 296 18.08 14.14 24.24
N PRO A 297 17.21 14.86 24.98
CA PRO A 297 16.81 14.42 26.33
C PRO A 297 16.08 13.08 26.29
N LYS A 298 16.29 12.21 27.29
CA LYS A 298 15.59 10.93 27.40
C LYS A 298 14.07 11.09 27.28
N SER A 299 13.49 12.07 27.95
CA SER A 299 12.04 12.34 27.90
C SER A 299 11.49 12.70 26.50
N MET A 300 12.37 13.11 25.58
CA MET A 300 11.97 13.54 24.24
C MET A 300 11.89 12.37 23.25
N ILE A 301 12.52 11.23 23.55
CA ILE A 301 12.56 10.07 22.65
C ILE A 301 11.16 9.51 22.39
N GLU A 302 10.34 9.37 23.43
CA GLU A 302 8.96 8.88 23.28
C GLU A 302 8.12 9.83 22.43
N ARG A 303 8.26 11.14 22.64
CA ARG A 303 7.56 12.19 21.87
C ARG A 303 7.96 12.21 20.40
N ILE A 304 9.25 11.98 20.11
CA ILE A 304 9.76 11.86 18.74
C ILE A 304 9.25 10.56 18.08
N ASN A 305 9.06 9.49 18.85
CA ASN A 305 8.60 8.20 18.35
C ASN A 305 7.06 8.10 18.18
N TRP A 306 6.41 9.17 17.73
CA TRP A 306 4.97 9.18 17.48
C TRP A 306 4.52 8.17 16.39
N LEU A 307 5.44 7.71 15.55
CA LEU A 307 5.16 6.67 14.54
C LEU A 307 5.15 5.24 15.10
N GLY A 308 5.44 5.06 16.39
CA GLY A 308 5.36 3.77 17.07
C GLY A 308 6.40 2.75 16.59
N ALA A 309 7.63 3.18 16.34
CA ALA A 309 8.72 2.26 16.02
C ALA A 309 9.16 1.46 17.25
N THR A 310 9.64 0.25 17.00
CA THR A 310 10.16 -0.67 18.01
C THR A 310 11.45 -0.14 18.63
N ALA A 311 11.81 -0.61 19.83
CA ALA A 311 13.06 -0.21 20.50
C ALA A 311 14.31 -0.42 19.61
N LYS A 312 14.36 -1.52 18.85
CA LYS A 312 15.45 -1.82 17.91
C LYS A 312 15.54 -0.83 16.75
N GLU A 313 14.41 -0.28 16.32
CA GLU A 313 14.37 0.74 15.26
C GLU A 313 14.79 2.11 15.79
N VAL A 314 14.35 2.46 16.99
CA VAL A 314 14.79 3.68 17.69
C VAL A 314 16.31 3.66 17.90
N GLU A 315 16.86 2.56 18.41
CA GLU A 315 18.31 2.39 18.59
C GLU A 315 19.08 2.55 17.27
N LEU A 316 18.58 1.93 16.19
CA LEU A 316 19.20 2.05 14.88
C LEU A 316 19.15 3.48 14.33
N ALA A 317 18.04 4.21 14.57
CA ALA A 317 17.91 5.60 14.18
C ALA A 317 18.84 6.54 14.98
N LEU A 318 18.99 6.32 16.28
CA LEU A 318 19.95 7.04 17.13
C LEU A 318 21.39 6.81 16.65
N LYS A 319 21.77 5.55 16.39
CA LYS A 319 23.09 5.21 15.86
C LYS A 319 23.37 5.88 14.52
N LYS A 320 22.40 5.88 13.60
CA LYS A 320 22.53 6.55 12.29
C LYS A 320 22.60 8.07 12.38
N SER A 321 21.89 8.66 13.34
CA SER A 321 21.81 10.12 13.48
C SER A 321 23.03 10.72 14.17
N HIS A 322 23.88 9.89 14.79
CA HIS A 322 25.00 10.32 15.64
C HIS A 322 24.54 11.25 16.77
N VAL A 323 23.32 11.02 17.26
CA VAL A 323 22.74 11.76 18.38
C VAL A 323 22.99 11.00 19.67
N ILE A 324 23.42 11.73 20.69
CA ILE A 324 23.62 11.22 22.04
C ILE A 324 22.34 11.42 22.84
N VAL A 325 21.90 10.38 23.53
CA VAL A 325 20.80 10.48 24.49
C VAL A 325 21.37 10.85 25.84
N MET A 326 20.84 11.91 26.45
CA MET A 326 21.34 12.46 27.71
C MET A 326 20.17 12.67 28.68
N ASP A 327 20.47 12.62 29.98
CA ASP A 327 19.47 12.90 31.01
C ASP A 327 19.00 14.35 30.93
N ASP A 328 17.70 14.56 31.17
CA ASP A 328 17.05 15.86 31.09
C ASP A 328 17.72 16.91 32.00
N GLU A 329 18.13 16.52 33.21
CA GLU A 329 18.85 17.38 34.15
C GLU A 329 20.22 17.83 33.62
N GLU A 330 20.91 16.98 32.87
CA GLU A 330 22.23 17.30 32.32
C GLU A 330 22.10 18.31 31.17
N ILE A 331 21.12 18.14 30.29
CA ILE A 331 20.85 19.12 29.22
C ILE A 331 20.44 20.47 29.82
N ASN A 332 19.63 20.48 30.88
CA ASN A 332 19.23 21.72 31.56
C ASN A 332 20.43 22.49 32.13
N ARG A 333 21.47 21.79 32.60
CA ARG A 333 22.74 22.43 33.00
C ARG A 333 23.45 23.08 31.81
N TYR A 334 23.55 22.40 30.66
CA TYR A 334 24.14 23.01 29.47
C TYR A 334 23.32 24.20 28.94
N LEU A 335 22.00 24.16 29.06
CA LEU A 335 21.11 25.27 28.69
C LEU A 335 21.31 26.48 29.59
N SER A 336 21.35 26.30 30.92
CA SER A 336 21.57 27.41 31.86
C SER A 336 22.95 28.06 31.69
N LEU A 337 23.96 27.28 31.31
CA LEU A 337 25.30 27.74 30.97
C LEU A 337 25.42 28.33 29.55
N HIS A 338 24.33 28.41 28.79
CA HIS A 338 24.33 28.90 27.39
C HIS A 338 25.24 28.10 26.45
N GLN A 339 25.53 26.84 26.80
CA GLN A 339 26.35 25.89 26.06
C GLN A 339 25.53 24.95 25.18
N ALA A 340 24.20 24.95 25.30
CA ALA A 340 23.28 24.23 24.44
C ALA A 340 22.41 25.20 23.65
N ARG A 341 22.11 24.85 22.39
CA ARG A 341 21.13 25.56 21.55
C ARG A 341 20.12 24.57 20.97
N PRO A 342 18.81 24.89 20.98
CA PRO A 342 17.81 24.02 20.38
C PRO A 342 18.02 23.92 18.87
N GLY A 343 17.76 22.73 18.32
CA GLY A 343 17.61 22.51 16.90
C GLY A 343 16.30 23.11 16.37
N PRO A 344 16.12 23.12 15.03
CA PRO A 344 14.99 23.76 14.39
C PRO A 344 13.63 23.19 14.81
N TRP A 345 13.59 21.93 15.26
CA TRP A 345 12.35 21.25 15.65
C TRP A 345 12.28 20.88 17.13
N THR A 346 13.26 21.27 17.94
CA THR A 346 13.27 20.97 19.36
C THR A 346 11.97 21.41 20.04
N HIS A 347 11.47 22.61 19.74
CA HIS A 347 10.23 23.15 20.30
C HIS A 347 8.98 22.27 20.07
N LYS A 348 8.97 21.43 19.02
CA LYS A 348 7.85 20.51 18.74
C LYS A 348 7.72 19.38 19.77
N TYR A 349 8.79 19.13 20.53
CA TYR A 349 8.92 17.92 21.36
C TYR A 349 9.25 18.23 22.84
N VAL A 350 9.32 19.51 23.23
CA VAL A 350 9.67 19.92 24.60
C VAL A 350 8.43 20.02 25.51
N MET A 351 7.22 20.13 24.93
CA MET A 351 5.96 20.22 25.69
C MET A 351 5.56 18.90 26.33
#